data_AF-A0A956X277-F1
#
_entry.id   AF-A0A956X277-F1
#
_cell.length_a   1.000
_cell.length_b   1.000
_cell.length_c   1.000
_cell.angle_alpha   90.00
_cell.angle_beta   90.00
_cell.angle_gamma   90.00
#
_symmetry.space_group_name_H-M   'P 1'
#
loop_
_entity.id
_entity.type
_entity.pdbx_description
1 polymer ?
#
loop_
_entity_poly.entity_id
_entity_poly.type
_entity_poly.pdbx_seq_one_letter_code
_entity_poly.pdbx_strand_id
1 'polypeptide(L)'
;MSHTIRWTIEKITQRLALIEPLAYRQRMPLPPFRYQTLPDPVVSPPVAPDVDDSHWPIIQPDSHWGTPATDFVLRSHFTVPPDWPQSQPIALYLPLGDAHNFSHPEALAYIDGVPH
;
A
#
# COMPACT_ATOMS: atom_id res chain seq x y z
N MET A 1 -1.58 -42.73 -1.92
CA MET A 1 -1.03 -42.90 -3.29
C MET A 1 -1.09 -41.62 -4.14
N SER A 2 -2.24 -40.93 -4.29
CA SER A 2 -2.33 -39.71 -5.14
C SER A 2 -1.41 -38.56 -4.70
N HIS A 3 -1.33 -38.26 -3.40
CA HIS A 3 -0.47 -37.20 -2.87
C HIS A 3 1.02 -37.48 -3.00
N THR A 4 1.42 -38.76 -2.90
CA THR A 4 2.79 -39.22 -3.12
C THR A 4 3.21 -39.05 -4.57
N ILE A 5 2.34 -39.40 -5.53
CA ILE A 5 2.61 -39.19 -6.98
C ILE A 5 2.67 -37.68 -7.31
N ARG A 6 1.84 -36.87 -6.65
CA ARG A 6 1.79 -35.41 -6.87
C ARG A 6 2.86 -34.62 -6.12
N TRP A 7 3.69 -35.30 -5.30
CA TRP A 7 4.75 -34.71 -4.49
C TRP A 7 4.21 -33.60 -3.58
N THR A 8 3.05 -33.85 -2.98
CA THR A 8 2.31 -32.82 -2.25
C THR A 8 3.13 -32.30 -1.07
N ILE A 9 3.80 -33.19 -0.33
CA ILE A 9 4.60 -32.80 0.85
C ILE A 9 5.80 -31.98 0.40
N GLU A 10 6.54 -32.44 -0.60
CA GLU A 10 7.75 -31.78 -1.11
C GLU A 10 7.43 -30.38 -1.63
N LYS A 11 6.33 -30.23 -2.38
CA LYS A 11 5.88 -28.93 -2.88
C LYS A 11 5.47 -27.98 -1.76
N ILE A 12 4.76 -28.47 -0.75
CA ILE A 12 4.37 -27.67 0.41
C ILE A 12 5.62 -27.25 1.19
N THR A 13 6.52 -28.17 1.48
CA THR A 13 7.77 -27.88 2.21
C THR A 13 8.61 -26.84 1.49
N GLN A 14 8.82 -26.99 0.18
CA GLN A 14 9.55 -26.00 -0.62
C GLN A 14 8.86 -24.64 -0.63
N ARG A 15 7.53 -24.62 -0.75
CA ARG A 15 6.77 -23.36 -0.72
C ARG A 15 6.83 -22.70 0.66
N LEU A 16 6.74 -23.46 1.75
CA LEU A 16 6.85 -22.94 3.12
C LEU A 16 8.22 -22.31 3.35
N ALA A 17 9.31 -23.00 3.01
CA ALA A 17 10.66 -22.46 3.13
C ALA A 17 10.85 -21.15 2.34
N LEU A 18 10.20 -21.03 1.18
CA LEU A 18 10.24 -19.80 0.38
C LEU A 18 9.48 -18.64 1.01
N ILE A 19 8.31 -18.88 1.64
CA ILE A 19 7.44 -17.81 2.13
C ILE A 19 7.62 -17.50 3.63
N GLU A 20 8.18 -18.41 4.41
CA GLU A 20 8.46 -18.24 5.83
C GLU A 20 9.21 -16.93 6.15
N PRO A 21 10.30 -16.55 5.45
CA PRO A 21 10.98 -15.28 5.72
C PRO A 21 10.15 -14.04 5.34
N LEU A 22 9.08 -14.21 4.54
CA LEU A 22 8.16 -13.14 4.11
C LEU A 22 6.93 -13.01 5.02
N ALA A 23 6.86 -13.83 6.08
CA ALA A 23 5.75 -13.77 7.02
C ALA A 23 5.81 -12.47 7.84
N TYR A 24 4.81 -11.60 7.64
CA TYR A 24 4.63 -10.40 8.45
C TYR A 24 4.38 -10.76 9.91
N ARG A 25 5.32 -10.39 10.79
CA ARG A 25 5.27 -10.70 12.23
C ARG A 25 4.32 -9.79 13.01
N GLN A 26 4.29 -8.52 12.63
CA GLN A 26 3.45 -7.47 13.22
C GLN A 26 2.82 -6.67 12.09
N ARG A 27 1.62 -6.12 12.35
CA ARG A 27 0.91 -5.24 11.43
C ARG A 27 0.21 -4.15 12.22
N MET A 28 0.22 -2.94 11.68
CA MET A 28 -0.58 -1.83 12.17
C MET A 28 -1.32 -1.24 10.96
N PRO A 29 -2.65 -1.05 11.04
CA PRO A 29 -3.40 -0.47 9.93
C PRO A 29 -2.95 0.98 9.70
N LEU A 30 -2.80 1.35 8.42
CA LEU A 30 -2.62 2.76 8.06
C LEU A 30 -3.94 3.52 8.26
N PRO A 31 -3.89 4.78 8.69
CA PRO A 31 -5.04 5.66 8.63
C PRO A 31 -5.56 5.79 7.19
N PRO A 32 -6.88 5.97 7.01
CA PRO A 32 -7.48 6.22 5.70
C PRO A 32 -6.79 7.35 4.93
N PHE A 33 -6.81 7.27 3.61
CA PHE A 33 -6.22 8.30 2.76
C PHE A 33 -7.20 9.45 2.55
N ARG A 34 -6.66 10.66 2.53
CA ARG A 34 -7.32 11.86 2.02
C ARG A 34 -7.00 12.01 0.54
N TYR A 35 -8.00 12.42 -0.24
CA TYR A 35 -7.95 12.38 -1.68
C TYR A 35 -8.29 13.72 -2.31
N GLN A 36 -7.49 14.13 -3.28
CA GLN A 36 -7.79 15.28 -4.13
C GLN A 36 -7.46 14.94 -5.60
N THR A 37 -8.35 15.32 -6.51
CA THR A 37 -8.08 15.29 -7.95
C THR A 37 -7.20 16.47 -8.34
N LEU A 38 -6.25 16.23 -9.23
CA LEU A 38 -5.50 17.26 -9.93
C LEU A 38 -6.14 17.54 -11.28
N PRO A 39 -6.06 18.77 -11.81
CA PRO A 39 -6.64 19.09 -13.11
C PRO A 39 -5.79 18.61 -14.29
N ASP A 40 -4.48 18.34 -14.08
CA ASP A 40 -3.54 17.91 -15.12
C ASP A 40 -2.30 17.24 -14.48
N PRO A 41 -1.63 16.25 -15.13
CA PRO A 41 -0.44 15.59 -14.60
C PRO A 41 0.78 16.51 -14.41
N VAL A 42 0.85 17.66 -15.09
CA VAL A 42 2.01 18.58 -14.97
C VAL A 42 1.89 19.51 -13.77
N VAL A 43 0.72 19.55 -13.11
CA VAL A 43 0.50 20.36 -11.92
C VAL A 43 1.31 19.77 -10.77
N SER A 44 2.11 20.61 -10.12
CA SER A 44 2.87 20.18 -8.95
C SER A 44 1.90 19.72 -7.85
N PRO A 45 1.96 18.44 -7.43
CA PRO A 45 1.05 17.93 -6.43
C PRO A 45 1.35 18.56 -5.06
N PRO A 46 0.34 18.89 -4.24
CA PRO A 46 0.54 19.37 -2.88
C PRO A 46 1.03 18.24 -1.94
N VAL A 47 2.33 17.93 -2.03
CA VAL A 47 3.02 16.85 -1.27
C VAL A 47 3.83 17.36 -0.09
N ALA A 48 3.87 18.67 0.14
CA ALA A 48 4.59 19.23 1.27
C ALA A 48 3.95 18.82 2.62
N PRO A 49 4.73 18.67 3.70
CA PRO A 49 4.22 18.26 5.00
C PRO A 49 3.18 19.21 5.62
N ASP A 50 3.24 20.49 5.27
CA ASP A 50 2.42 21.58 5.81
C ASP A 50 1.11 21.84 5.04
N VAL A 51 0.84 21.06 3.98
CA VAL A 51 -0.44 21.12 3.25
C VAL A 51 -1.60 20.75 4.17
N ASP A 52 -2.58 21.64 4.27
CA ASP A 52 -3.86 21.36 4.93
C ASP A 52 -4.77 20.52 4.02
N ASP A 53 -4.95 19.26 4.39
CA ASP A 53 -5.84 18.30 3.72
C ASP A 53 -7.12 18.01 4.52
N SER A 54 -7.38 18.76 5.60
CA SER A 54 -8.48 18.48 6.55
C SER A 54 -9.86 18.43 5.89
N HIS A 55 -10.05 19.19 4.82
CA HIS A 55 -11.28 19.27 4.03
C HIS A 55 -11.38 18.26 2.88
N TRP A 56 -10.34 17.47 2.62
CA TRP A 56 -10.34 16.52 1.52
C TRP A 56 -11.21 15.29 1.83
N PRO A 57 -11.93 14.74 0.84
CA PRO A 57 -12.61 13.47 0.97
C PRO A 57 -11.70 12.36 1.49
N ILE A 58 -12.26 11.49 2.33
CA ILE A 58 -11.56 10.32 2.88
C ILE A 58 -11.92 9.09 2.03
N ILE A 59 -10.90 8.36 1.58
CA ILE A 59 -11.02 7.05 0.96
C ILE A 59 -10.82 5.99 2.05
N GLN A 60 -11.81 5.12 2.23
CA GLN A 60 -11.70 3.99 3.15
C GLN A 60 -10.80 2.89 2.55
N PRO A 61 -10.04 2.16 3.39
CA PRO A 61 -9.31 0.98 2.95
C PRO A 61 -10.19 0.04 2.12
N ASP A 62 -9.63 -0.50 1.04
CA ASP A 62 -10.27 -1.49 0.16
C ASP A 62 -11.61 -1.04 -0.48
N SER A 63 -11.96 0.25 -0.38
CA SER A 63 -13.16 0.81 -1.02
C SER A 63 -12.92 1.21 -2.47
N HIS A 64 -13.97 1.24 -3.29
CA HIS A 64 -13.85 1.78 -4.65
C HIS A 64 -13.64 3.30 -4.61
N TRP A 65 -12.64 3.79 -5.35
CA TRP A 65 -12.29 5.21 -5.40
C TRP A 65 -11.77 5.62 -6.78
N GLY A 66 -11.81 6.93 -7.05
CA GLY A 66 -11.33 7.50 -8.30
C GLY A 66 -12.15 7.12 -9.54
N THR A 67 -11.71 7.64 -10.67
CA THR A 67 -12.22 7.32 -12.00
C THR A 67 -11.04 7.11 -12.96
N PRO A 68 -11.24 6.48 -14.13
CA PRO A 68 -10.18 6.33 -15.12
C PRO A 68 -9.56 7.68 -15.53
N ALA A 69 -8.26 7.66 -15.86
CA ALA A 69 -7.50 8.83 -16.34
C ALA A 69 -7.65 10.07 -15.45
N THR A 70 -7.60 9.86 -14.13
CA THR A 70 -7.67 10.92 -13.13
C THR A 70 -6.29 11.14 -12.54
N ASP A 71 -5.77 12.35 -12.64
CA ASP A 71 -4.60 12.77 -11.88
C ASP A 71 -5.01 13.05 -10.44
N PHE A 72 -4.21 12.62 -9.47
CA PHE A 72 -4.63 12.67 -8.08
C PHE A 72 -3.47 12.85 -7.11
N VAL A 73 -3.82 13.23 -5.89
CA VAL A 73 -2.97 13.12 -4.71
C VAL A 73 -3.71 12.35 -3.63
N LEU A 74 -2.99 11.41 -3.02
CA LEU A 74 -3.42 10.69 -1.83
C LEU A 74 -2.49 11.07 -0.68
N ARG A 75 -3.06 11.46 0.46
CA ARG A 75 -2.31 11.84 1.66
C ARG A 75 -2.77 11.01 2.85
N SER A 76 -1.82 10.53 3.64
CA SER A 76 -2.07 9.92 4.94
C SER A 76 -0.84 10.15 5.82
N HIS A 77 -0.98 9.91 7.11
CA HIS A 77 0.10 10.04 8.07
C HIS A 77 0.27 8.70 8.79
N PHE A 78 1.52 8.34 9.05
CA PHE A 78 1.82 7.17 9.85
C PHE A 78 3.10 7.40 10.64
N THR A 79 3.31 6.54 11.62
CA THR A 79 4.57 6.47 12.36
C THR A 79 4.88 5.00 12.54
N VAL A 80 6.15 4.62 12.33
CA VAL A 80 6.59 3.27 12.66
C VAL A 80 6.51 3.09 14.17
N PRO A 81 5.79 2.06 14.68
CA PRO A 81 5.70 1.84 16.11
C PRO A 81 7.10 1.65 16.73
N PRO A 82 7.39 2.28 17.89
CA PRO A 82 8.72 2.27 18.48
C PRO A 82 9.15 0.90 18.99
N ASP A 83 8.21 0.00 19.22
CA ASP A 83 8.44 -1.39 19.64
C ASP A 83 8.80 -2.32 18.48
N TRP A 84 8.72 -1.85 17.23
CA TRP A 84 9.07 -2.68 16.07
C TRP A 84 10.59 -2.78 15.89
N PRO A 85 11.13 -3.97 15.58
CA PRO A 85 12.56 -4.14 15.37
C PRO A 85 13.08 -3.36 14.16
N GLN A 86 13.92 -2.35 14.38
CA GLN A 86 14.50 -1.52 13.31
C GLN A 86 15.47 -2.31 12.39
N SER A 87 15.95 -3.47 12.83
CA SER A 87 16.83 -4.35 12.06
C SER A 87 16.11 -5.23 11.04
N GLN A 88 14.77 -5.17 10.98
CA GLN A 88 13.96 -5.97 10.08
C GLN A 88 13.32 -5.08 9.00
N PRO A 89 13.08 -5.62 7.79
CA PRO A 89 12.40 -4.88 6.75
C PRO A 89 11.00 -4.49 7.20
N ILE A 90 10.66 -3.21 7.01
CA ILE A 90 9.31 -2.68 7.21
C ILE A 90 8.74 -2.37 5.84
N ALA A 91 7.52 -2.85 5.59
CA ALA A 91 6.81 -2.60 4.36
C ALA A 91 5.60 -1.71 4.63
N LEU A 92 5.33 -0.78 3.72
CA LEU A 92 4.11 0.01 3.69
C LEU A 92 3.12 -0.68 2.76
N TYR A 93 2.00 -1.15 3.31
CA TYR A 93 0.91 -1.71 2.52
C TYR A 93 -0.14 -0.62 2.29
N LEU A 94 -0.45 -0.34 1.02
CA LEU A 94 -1.40 0.69 0.62
C LEU A 94 -2.74 0.00 0.24
N PRO A 95 -3.77 0.03 1.10
CA PRO A 95 -5.05 -0.64 0.85
C PRO A 95 -5.94 0.21 -0.08
N LEU A 96 -5.44 0.52 -1.28
CA LEU A 96 -6.07 1.42 -2.24
C LEU A 96 -7.08 0.69 -3.12
N GLY A 97 -8.17 0.24 -2.49
CA GLY A 97 -9.35 -0.28 -3.17
C GLY A 97 -9.31 -1.77 -3.54
N ASP A 98 -10.49 -2.32 -3.79
CA ASP A 98 -10.67 -3.66 -4.35
C ASP A 98 -10.73 -3.55 -5.88
N ALA A 99 -9.58 -3.79 -6.52
CA ALA A 99 -9.42 -3.72 -7.96
C ALA A 99 -10.02 -4.96 -8.65
N HIS A 100 -11.30 -5.29 -8.38
CA HIS A 100 -12.04 -6.42 -8.97
C HIS A 100 -11.74 -6.64 -10.48
N ASN A 101 -11.34 -5.58 -11.21
CA ASN A 101 -10.65 -5.67 -12.48
C ASN A 101 -9.35 -4.81 -12.53
N PHE A 102 -8.39 -5.27 -13.34
CA PHE A 102 -6.98 -4.80 -13.37
C PHE A 102 -6.84 -3.35 -13.88
N SER A 103 -6.92 -2.37 -12.98
CA SER A 103 -6.50 -0.99 -13.22
C SER A 103 -5.90 -0.43 -11.94
N HIS A 104 -4.59 -0.64 -11.76
CA HIS A 104 -3.87 -0.06 -10.63
C HIS A 104 -3.40 1.35 -11.01
N PRO A 105 -3.55 2.34 -10.13
CA PRO A 105 -2.97 3.65 -10.38
C PRO A 105 -1.44 3.56 -10.39
N GLU A 106 -0.81 4.27 -11.31
CA GLU A 106 0.62 4.59 -11.23
C GLU A 106 0.77 5.83 -10.35
N ALA A 107 1.71 5.81 -9.41
CA ALA A 107 1.93 6.91 -8.49
C ALA A 107 3.40 6.98 -8.06
N LEU A 108 3.88 8.21 -7.83
CA LEU A 108 5.14 8.48 -7.15
C LEU A 108 4.87 8.70 -5.66
N ALA A 109 5.56 7.95 -4.81
CA ALA A 109 5.43 8.09 -3.36
C ALA A 109 6.30 9.25 -2.86
N TYR A 110 5.76 10.04 -1.93
CA TYR A 110 6.52 11.04 -1.20
C TYR A 110 6.45 10.72 0.30
N ILE A 111 7.60 10.66 0.96
CA ILE A 111 7.71 10.53 2.42
C ILE A 111 8.26 11.85 2.95
N ASP A 112 7.49 12.52 3.80
CA ASP A 112 7.85 13.83 4.37
C ASP A 112 8.25 14.87 3.30
N GLY A 113 7.61 14.79 2.12
CA GLY A 113 7.87 15.67 0.97
C GLY A 113 9.02 15.24 0.05
N VAL A 114 9.69 14.11 0.32
CA VAL A 114 10.81 13.58 -0.48
C VAL A 114 10.34 12.41 -1.35
N PRO A 115 10.68 12.36 -2.66
CA PRO A 115 10.27 11.26 -3.54
C PRO A 115 11.01 9.95 -3.25
N HIS A 116 10.31 8.80 -3.39
CA HIS A 116 10.81 7.44 -3.15
C HIS A 116 10.39 6.44 -4.24
#